data_AF-A0A5M3YPL4-F1
#
_entry.id   AF-A0A5M3YPL4-F1
#
_cell.length_a   1.000
_cell.length_b   1.000
_cell.length_c   1.000
_cell.angle_alpha   90.00
_cell.angle_beta   90.00
_cell.angle_gamma   90.00
#
_symmetry.space_group_name_H-M   'P 1'
#
loop_
_entity.id
_entity.type
_entity.pdbx_description
1 polymer ?
#
loop_
_entity_poly.entity_id
_entity_poly.type
_entity_poly.pdbx_seq_one_letter_code
_entity_poly.pdbx_strand_id
1 'polypeptide(L)'
;MATIPRTRLIALLVPPVVIGYSAHHGLRSLEQQYPNVPIDNTTSIALRTPSHPLSQHCPRIDLFTARVPLKALQSRLPPTKQPNEKTTPSIQDLTTAWAQTLFNTKPFRAEAKLCGLLTGAGFNTGDLGDTPAAFAPDPITKAPRVLAHGLCVVERPPAEDDHYGLLVRWEMAEGVRRFFERIALWGYPWRMMSGGRHELMVSAPFEVDGEGPFVEVGFASAHDYEVVASEGENQKMIPEWTQRLHCGYARLLLHAAVQNLKQ
;
A
#
# COMPACT_ATOMS: atom_id res chain seq x y z
N MET A 1 -44.57 -4.70 23.14
CA MET A 1 -43.61 -4.52 22.03
C MET A 1 -43.59 -3.06 21.65
N ALA A 2 -42.49 -2.34 21.89
CA ALA A 2 -42.37 -0.93 21.54
C ALA A 2 -42.12 -0.77 20.03
N THR A 3 -43.05 -0.16 19.30
CA THR A 3 -42.89 0.17 17.88
C THR A 3 -41.97 1.37 17.74
N ILE A 4 -40.77 1.18 17.18
CA ILE A 4 -39.87 2.29 16.85
C ILE A 4 -40.54 3.16 15.77
N PRO A 5 -40.74 4.47 16.00
CA PRO A 5 -41.41 5.34 15.04
C PRO A 5 -40.57 5.45 13.75
N ARG A 6 -41.25 5.38 12.58
CA ARG A 6 -40.64 5.35 11.24
C ARG A 6 -39.60 6.45 11.00
N THR A 7 -39.77 7.63 11.58
CA THR A 7 -38.81 8.76 11.51
C THR A 7 -37.48 8.47 12.22
N ARG A 8 -37.48 7.74 13.34
CA ARG A 8 -36.25 7.30 14.02
C ARG A 8 -35.54 6.19 13.24
N LEU A 9 -36.29 5.31 12.58
CA LEU A 9 -35.73 4.28 11.71
C LEU A 9 -35.03 4.91 10.49
N ILE A 10 -35.64 5.92 9.85
CA ILE A 10 -35.03 6.65 8.74
C ILE A 10 -33.76 7.38 9.20
N ALA A 11 -33.80 8.08 10.35
CA ALA A 11 -32.63 8.79 10.87
C ALA A 11 -31.45 7.85 11.22
N LEU A 12 -31.73 6.59 11.59
CA LEU A 12 -30.70 5.58 11.88
C LEU A 12 -30.15 4.91 10.63
N LEU A 13 -30.96 4.78 9.57
CA LEU A 13 -30.58 4.07 8.33
C LEU A 13 -29.97 4.98 7.26
N VAL A 14 -30.32 6.27 7.23
CA VAL A 14 -29.78 7.22 6.24
C VAL A 14 -28.26 7.34 6.32
N PRO A 15 -27.62 7.52 7.49
CA PRO A 15 -26.16 7.67 7.54
C PRO A 15 -25.40 6.42 7.05
N PRO A 16 -25.70 5.18 7.49
CA PRO A 16 -25.05 3.99 6.95
C PRO A 16 -25.25 3.80 5.45
N VAL A 17 -26.45 4.08 4.93
CA VAL A 17 -26.76 3.96 3.49
C VAL A 17 -25.97 4.98 2.68
N VAL A 18 -25.93 6.25 3.11
CA VAL A 18 -25.18 7.31 2.42
C VAL A 18 -23.68 7.03 2.46
N ILE A 19 -23.15 6.58 3.59
CA ILE A 19 -21.73 6.18 3.72
C ILE A 19 -21.43 5.00 2.79
N GLY A 20 -22.25 3.95 2.83
CA GLY A 20 -22.07 2.76 1.99
C GLY A 20 -22.16 3.09 0.49
N TYR A 21 -23.12 3.93 0.09
CA TYR A 21 -23.27 4.39 -1.29
C TYR A 21 -22.08 5.23 -1.76
N SER A 22 -21.63 6.17 -0.92
CA SER A 22 -20.50 7.05 -1.23
C SER A 22 -19.19 6.26 -1.34
N ALA A 23 -18.97 5.31 -0.42
CA ALA A 23 -17.84 4.40 -0.47
C ALA A 23 -17.90 3.54 -1.75
N HIS A 24 -19.05 2.96 -2.07
CA HIS A 24 -19.21 2.15 -3.28
C HIS A 24 -18.91 2.95 -4.57
N HIS A 25 -19.45 4.17 -4.67
CA HIS A 25 -19.23 5.02 -5.84
C HIS A 25 -17.77 5.49 -5.94
N GLY A 26 -17.15 5.86 -4.82
CA GLY A 26 -15.74 6.23 -4.76
C GLY A 26 -14.83 5.08 -5.17
N LEU A 27 -15.05 3.88 -4.62
CA LEU A 27 -14.32 2.67 -5.01
C LEU A 27 -14.47 2.37 -6.50
N ARG A 28 -15.69 2.45 -7.03
CA ARG A 28 -15.95 2.21 -8.46
C ARG A 28 -15.19 3.20 -9.36
N SER A 29 -15.15 4.47 -8.97
CA SER A 29 -14.39 5.49 -9.71
C SER A 29 -12.89 5.19 -9.68
N LEU A 30 -12.35 4.76 -8.53
CA LEU A 30 -10.94 4.38 -8.40
C LEU A 30 -10.62 3.11 -9.20
N GLU A 31 -11.51 2.11 -9.19
CA GLU A 31 -11.38 0.87 -9.97
C GLU A 31 -11.33 1.14 -11.47
N GLN A 32 -12.13 2.10 -11.95
CA GLN A 32 -12.11 2.52 -13.36
C GLN A 32 -10.85 3.29 -13.72
N GLN A 33 -10.34 4.13 -12.81
CA GLN A 33 -9.16 4.95 -13.06
C GLN A 33 -7.85 4.17 -12.95
N TYR A 34 -7.80 3.18 -12.05
CA TYR A 34 -6.62 2.37 -11.76
C TYR A 34 -6.99 0.88 -11.82
N PRO A 35 -7.13 0.30 -13.03
CA PRO A 35 -7.41 -1.12 -13.20
C PRO A 35 -6.25 -1.99 -12.70
N ASN A 36 -6.55 -3.27 -12.41
CA ASN A 36 -5.51 -4.24 -12.07
C ASN A 36 -4.64 -4.52 -13.30
N VAL A 37 -3.33 -4.49 -13.11
CA VAL A 37 -2.34 -4.84 -14.14
C VAL A 37 -1.87 -6.29 -13.93
N PRO A 38 -1.62 -7.07 -14.99
CA PRO A 38 -1.03 -8.40 -14.87
C PRO A 38 0.34 -8.36 -14.16
N ILE A 39 0.55 -9.34 -13.27
CA ILE A 39 1.71 -9.38 -12.37
C ILE A 39 2.93 -10.10 -12.94
N ASP A 40 2.74 -10.93 -13.98
CA ASP A 40 3.64 -12.05 -14.25
C ASP A 40 5.09 -11.66 -14.57
N ASN A 41 5.34 -10.46 -15.10
CA ASN A 41 6.69 -9.95 -15.41
C ASN A 41 6.98 -8.53 -14.89
N THR A 42 6.06 -7.95 -14.13
CA THR A 42 6.12 -6.54 -13.67
C THR A 42 6.55 -6.42 -12.21
N THR A 43 6.38 -7.49 -11.43
CA THR A 43 6.63 -7.51 -9.98
C THR A 43 7.77 -8.45 -9.61
N SER A 44 8.48 -8.13 -8.53
CA SER A 44 9.60 -8.96 -8.07
C SER A 44 9.13 -10.32 -7.51
N ILE A 45 10.02 -11.31 -7.53
CA ILE A 45 9.79 -12.59 -6.84
C ILE A 45 9.64 -12.36 -5.33
N ALA A 46 10.36 -11.37 -4.77
CA ALA A 46 10.26 -11.02 -3.36
C ALA A 46 8.85 -10.54 -2.97
N LEU A 47 8.11 -9.87 -3.88
CA LEU A 47 6.69 -9.55 -3.70
C LEU A 47 5.77 -10.78 -3.77
N ARG A 48 6.21 -11.92 -4.33
CA ARG A 48 5.40 -13.16 -4.42
C ARG A 48 5.73 -14.19 -3.33
N THR A 49 6.91 -14.10 -2.71
CA THR A 49 7.35 -14.97 -1.62
C THR A 49 6.96 -14.46 -0.22
N PRO A 50 5.99 -15.09 0.48
CA PRO A 50 5.53 -14.62 1.80
C PRO A 50 6.67 -14.59 2.83
N SER A 51 6.49 -13.82 3.90
CA SER A 51 7.52 -13.67 4.94
C SER A 51 7.94 -14.99 5.58
N HIS A 52 7.01 -15.95 5.69
CA HIS A 52 7.28 -17.30 6.19
C HIS A 52 6.86 -18.37 5.16
N PRO A 53 7.68 -18.68 4.14
CA PRO A 53 7.30 -19.57 3.03
C PRO A 53 6.92 -21.00 3.44
N LEU A 54 7.33 -21.44 4.63
CA LEU A 54 7.00 -22.77 5.16
C LEU A 54 5.62 -22.84 5.82
N SER A 55 5.11 -21.72 6.32
CA SER A 55 3.82 -21.68 7.05
C SER A 55 2.78 -20.80 6.37
N GLN A 56 3.18 -19.94 5.43
CA GLN A 56 2.32 -18.98 4.76
C GLN A 56 2.28 -19.20 3.26
N HIS A 57 1.20 -18.72 2.65
CA HIS A 57 1.06 -18.62 1.21
C HIS A 57 0.60 -17.22 0.82
N CYS A 58 0.86 -16.85 -0.43
CA CYS A 58 0.54 -15.54 -1.00
C CYS A 58 -0.40 -15.70 -2.20
N PRO A 59 -1.72 -15.89 -1.97
CA PRO A 59 -2.67 -16.24 -3.03
C PRO A 59 -3.11 -15.03 -3.86
N ARG A 60 -2.94 -13.81 -3.35
CA ARG A 60 -3.40 -12.58 -4.02
C ARG A 60 -2.30 -11.55 -4.08
N ILE A 61 -2.11 -11.06 -5.30
CA ILE A 61 -1.20 -9.97 -5.62
C ILE A 61 -1.93 -9.06 -6.59
N ASP A 62 -2.02 -7.78 -6.23
CA ASP A 62 -2.67 -6.74 -7.01
C ASP A 62 -1.62 -5.68 -7.39
N LEU A 63 -1.60 -5.26 -8.65
CA LEU A 63 -0.75 -4.17 -9.13
C LEU A 63 -1.60 -3.06 -9.72
N PHE A 64 -1.35 -1.83 -9.29
CA PHE A 64 -1.97 -0.63 -9.83
C PHE A 64 -0.88 0.30 -10.35
N THR A 65 -1.07 0.86 -11.54
CA THR A 65 -0.12 1.80 -12.14
C THR A 65 -0.77 3.12 -12.51
N ALA A 66 0.03 4.18 -12.58
CA ALA A 66 -0.39 5.50 -13.03
C ALA A 66 0.74 6.16 -13.83
N ARG A 67 0.37 6.95 -14.84
CA ARG A 67 1.32 7.76 -15.60
C ARG A 67 1.46 9.13 -14.95
N VAL A 68 2.70 9.57 -14.75
CA VAL A 68 3.00 10.89 -14.20
C VAL A 68 4.08 11.58 -15.03
N PRO A 69 4.02 12.91 -15.22
CA PRO A 69 5.08 13.63 -15.90
C PRO A 69 6.39 13.47 -15.13
N LEU A 70 7.50 13.18 -15.83
CA LEU A 70 8.81 12.99 -15.21
C LEU A 70 9.20 14.22 -14.37
N LYS A 71 8.94 15.41 -14.89
CA LYS A 71 9.19 16.69 -14.22
C LYS A 71 8.50 16.80 -12.85
N ALA A 72 7.33 16.19 -12.69
CA ALA A 72 6.57 16.24 -11.45
C ALA A 72 7.21 15.41 -10.33
N LEU A 73 7.88 14.30 -10.66
CA LEU A 73 8.69 13.55 -9.69
C LEU A 73 10.03 14.22 -9.43
N GLN A 74 10.65 14.77 -10.47
CA GLN A 74 11.94 15.47 -10.34
C GLN A 74 11.86 16.68 -9.42
N SER A 75 10.71 17.39 -9.39
CA SER A 75 10.51 18.52 -8.48
C SER A 75 10.47 18.11 -6.99
N ARG A 76 10.28 16.82 -6.69
CA ARG A 76 10.31 16.27 -5.33
C ARG A 76 11.71 15.84 -4.89
N LEU A 77 12.69 15.86 -5.78
CA LEU A 77 14.07 15.54 -5.43
C LEU A 77 14.70 16.65 -4.58
N PRO A 78 15.64 16.30 -3.67
CA PRO A 78 16.43 17.29 -2.94
C PRO A 78 17.12 18.27 -3.90
N PRO A 79 17.33 19.54 -3.52
CA PRO A 79 17.95 20.55 -4.39
C PRO A 79 19.31 20.11 -4.96
N THR A 80 20.06 19.29 -4.23
CA THR A 80 21.36 18.73 -4.64
C THR A 80 21.26 17.70 -5.78
N LYS A 81 20.08 17.12 -5.99
CA LYS A 81 19.81 16.06 -6.98
C LYS A 81 18.80 16.50 -8.05
N GLN A 82 18.37 17.76 -8.02
CA GLN A 82 17.54 18.29 -9.10
C GLN A 82 18.35 18.34 -10.40
N PRO A 83 17.71 18.09 -11.55
CA PRO A 83 18.39 18.07 -12.84
C PRO A 83 18.99 19.45 -13.15
N ASN A 84 20.31 19.56 -13.01
CA ASN A 84 21.12 20.58 -13.69
C ASN A 84 21.56 20.02 -15.05
N GLU A 85 22.08 20.86 -15.96
CA GLU A 85 22.51 20.52 -17.34
C GLU A 85 23.42 19.27 -17.49
N LYS A 86 23.91 18.66 -16.40
CA LYS A 86 24.84 17.51 -16.40
C LYS A 86 24.37 16.26 -15.66
N THR A 87 23.20 16.26 -15.00
CA THR A 87 22.79 15.10 -14.16
C THR A 87 21.35 14.69 -14.44
N THR A 88 21.17 13.60 -15.17
CA THR A 88 19.91 12.87 -15.23
C THR A 88 19.67 12.17 -13.89
N PRO A 89 18.48 12.32 -13.27
CA PRO A 89 18.19 11.67 -12.00
C PRO A 89 18.13 10.15 -12.17
N SER A 90 18.74 9.43 -11.24
CA SER A 90 18.80 7.97 -11.23
C SER A 90 17.42 7.36 -10.98
N ILE A 91 17.19 6.12 -11.44
CA ILE A 91 15.96 5.36 -11.14
C ILE A 91 15.76 5.22 -9.63
N GLN A 92 16.85 5.08 -8.87
CA GLN A 92 16.84 5.06 -7.42
C GLN A 92 16.23 6.34 -6.83
N ASP A 93 16.63 7.49 -7.36
CA ASP A 93 16.16 8.80 -6.90
C ASP A 93 14.67 9.00 -7.23
N LEU A 94 14.26 8.63 -8.44
CA LEU A 94 12.86 8.70 -8.85
C LEU A 94 11.97 7.77 -8.01
N THR A 95 12.43 6.56 -7.73
CA THR A 95 11.73 5.61 -6.87
C THR A 95 11.63 6.10 -5.43
N THR A 96 12.72 6.69 -4.91
CA THR A 96 12.72 7.29 -3.57
C THR A 96 11.72 8.45 -3.49
N ALA A 97 11.70 9.33 -4.48
CA ALA A 97 10.73 10.43 -4.56
C ALA A 97 9.29 9.93 -4.67
N TRP A 98 9.06 8.88 -5.46
CA TRP A 98 7.76 8.23 -5.56
C TRP A 98 7.29 7.67 -4.22
N ALA A 99 8.14 6.88 -3.56
CA ALA A 99 7.82 6.29 -2.26
C ALA A 99 7.56 7.34 -1.18
N GLN A 100 8.38 8.38 -1.09
CA GLN A 100 8.17 9.50 -0.17
C GLN A 100 6.83 10.22 -0.45
N THR A 101 6.50 10.43 -1.73
CA THR A 101 5.23 11.06 -2.11
C THR A 101 4.04 10.21 -1.64
N LEU A 102 4.13 8.89 -1.78
CA LEU A 102 3.07 7.97 -1.39
C LEU A 102 2.87 7.89 0.13
N PHE A 103 3.95 7.73 0.89
CA PHE A 103 3.88 7.70 2.36
C PHE A 103 3.48 9.05 2.96
N ASN A 104 3.71 10.17 2.27
CA ASN A 104 3.27 11.49 2.70
C ASN A 104 1.82 11.85 2.32
N THR A 105 1.07 10.93 1.71
CA THR A 105 -0.35 11.17 1.42
C THR A 105 -1.16 11.36 2.70
N LYS A 106 -2.19 12.21 2.64
CA LYS A 106 -3.12 12.45 3.77
C LYS A 106 -3.72 11.15 4.35
N PRO A 107 -4.24 10.20 3.55
CA PRO A 107 -4.73 8.92 4.07
C PRO A 107 -3.66 8.14 4.84
N PHE A 108 -2.46 7.94 4.26
CA PHE A 108 -1.40 7.20 4.95
C PHE A 108 -0.93 7.90 6.23
N ARG A 109 -0.80 9.23 6.22
CA ARG A 109 -0.43 9.99 7.42
C ARG A 109 -1.48 9.89 8.53
N ALA A 110 -2.77 9.77 8.18
CA ALA A 110 -3.82 9.55 9.16
C ALA A 110 -3.71 8.14 9.78
N GLU A 111 -3.44 7.13 8.97
CA GLU A 111 -3.17 5.75 9.41
C GLU A 111 -1.94 5.68 10.31
N ALA A 112 -0.83 6.31 9.92
CA ALA A 112 0.40 6.35 10.71
C ALA A 112 0.20 7.04 12.08
N LYS A 113 -0.57 8.14 12.13
CA LYS A 113 -0.93 8.80 13.40
C LYS A 113 -1.80 7.94 14.30
N LEU A 114 -2.73 7.20 13.71
CA LEU A 114 -3.56 6.26 14.45
C LEU A 114 -2.71 5.10 14.99
N CYS A 115 -1.79 4.57 14.18
CA CYS A 115 -0.84 3.56 14.60
C CYS A 115 0.00 4.06 15.79
N GLY A 116 0.56 5.28 15.71
CA GLY A 116 1.30 5.89 16.81
C GLY A 116 0.48 6.05 18.09
N LEU A 117 -0.82 6.37 17.98
CA LEU A 117 -1.72 6.42 19.13
C LEU A 117 -1.92 5.03 19.75
N LEU A 118 -2.08 3.99 18.92
CA LEU A 118 -2.31 2.61 19.37
C LEU A 118 -1.06 1.95 19.95
N THR A 119 0.13 2.33 19.49
CA THR A 119 1.42 1.81 19.99
C THR A 119 1.96 2.60 21.19
N GLY A 120 1.28 3.67 21.61
CA GLY A 120 1.72 4.52 22.72
C GLY A 120 2.82 5.53 22.35
N ALA A 121 3.19 5.63 21.07
CA ALA A 121 4.15 6.61 20.56
C ALA A 121 3.54 8.02 20.37
N GLY A 122 2.23 8.17 20.57
CA GLY A 122 1.48 9.41 20.48
C GLY A 122 0.91 9.69 19.08
N PHE A 123 0.13 10.77 18.94
CA PHE A 123 -0.57 11.11 17.69
C PHE A 123 0.33 11.83 16.67
N ASN A 124 1.39 11.15 16.23
CA ASN A 124 2.33 11.61 15.21
C ASN A 124 2.58 10.50 14.17
N THR A 125 3.12 10.84 13.01
CA THR A 125 3.29 9.89 11.90
C THR A 125 4.48 8.95 12.04
N GLY A 126 5.41 9.19 12.97
CA GLY A 126 6.69 8.51 12.97
C GLY A 126 7.52 8.81 11.71
N ASP A 127 8.45 7.92 11.41
CA ASP A 127 9.31 7.99 10.22
C ASP A 127 8.55 7.55 8.96
N LEU A 128 8.50 8.41 7.94
CA LEU A 128 7.88 8.12 6.64
C LEU A 128 8.91 7.99 5.51
N GLY A 129 10.21 7.95 5.83
CA GLY A 129 11.29 7.98 4.85
C GLY A 129 11.69 9.39 4.41
N ASP A 130 11.33 10.42 5.18
CA ASP A 130 11.62 11.83 4.85
C ASP A 130 13.04 12.28 5.21
N THR A 131 13.81 11.42 5.87
CA THR A 131 15.18 11.76 6.26
C THR A 131 16.13 11.67 5.07
N PRO A 132 17.35 12.25 5.13
CA PRO A 132 18.35 12.12 4.07
C PRO A 132 18.74 10.67 3.76
N ALA A 133 18.61 9.77 4.73
CA ALA A 133 18.84 8.33 4.55
C ALA A 133 17.65 7.61 3.90
N ALA A 134 16.52 8.30 3.68
CA ALA A 134 15.31 7.82 3.02
C ALA A 134 14.83 6.44 3.49
N PHE A 135 15.05 5.40 2.69
CA PHE A 135 14.64 4.01 3.00
C PHE A 135 15.84 3.09 3.28
N ALA A 136 17.06 3.63 3.33
CA ALA A 136 18.26 2.85 3.57
C ALA A 136 18.22 2.19 4.97
N PRO A 137 18.80 0.99 5.12
CA PRO A 137 18.95 0.34 6.43
C PRO A 137 19.85 1.17 7.34
N ASP A 138 19.82 0.86 8.64
CA ASP A 138 20.69 1.49 9.62
C ASP A 138 22.18 1.30 9.21
N PRO A 139 22.98 2.39 9.17
CA PRO A 139 24.35 2.31 8.68
C PRO A 139 25.26 1.43 9.55
N ILE A 140 24.99 1.35 10.85
CA ILE A 140 25.78 0.65 11.87
C ILE A 140 25.27 -0.78 12.03
N THR A 141 23.98 -0.94 12.32
CA THR A 141 23.40 -2.26 12.66
C THR A 141 22.99 -3.06 11.43
N LYS A 142 22.91 -2.41 10.26
CA LYS A 142 22.32 -2.97 9.03
C LYS A 142 20.88 -3.44 9.20
N ALA A 143 20.22 -3.02 10.29
CA ALA A 143 18.84 -3.37 10.54
C ALA A 143 17.92 -2.75 9.47
N PRO A 144 16.89 -3.49 9.02
CA PRO A 144 15.82 -2.95 8.19
C PRO A 144 15.22 -1.68 8.78
N ARG A 145 14.94 -0.70 7.93
CA ARG A 145 14.32 0.55 8.37
C ARG A 145 12.85 0.32 8.69
N VAL A 146 12.40 0.87 9.83
CA VAL A 146 11.01 0.76 10.29
C VAL A 146 10.30 2.08 10.06
N LEU A 147 9.14 2.03 9.42
CA LEU A 147 8.32 3.19 9.04
C LEU A 147 7.01 3.20 9.82
N ALA A 148 6.44 4.39 10.00
CA ALA A 148 5.10 4.62 10.56
C ALA A 148 4.81 3.81 11.83
N HIS A 149 5.70 3.91 12.83
CA HIS A 149 5.60 3.22 14.13
C HIS A 149 5.55 1.68 14.05
N GLY A 150 6.20 1.09 13.05
CA GLY A 150 6.20 -0.36 12.88
C GLY A 150 5.15 -0.88 11.92
N LEU A 151 4.33 0.02 11.34
CA LEU A 151 3.34 -0.37 10.32
C LEU A 151 4.01 -0.98 9.08
N CYS A 152 5.18 -0.48 8.70
CA CYS A 152 5.93 -1.01 7.56
C CYS A 152 7.41 -1.19 7.91
N VAL A 153 8.03 -2.24 7.39
CA VAL A 153 9.46 -2.54 7.51
C VAL A 153 10.04 -2.64 6.10
N VAL A 154 11.10 -1.90 5.81
CA VAL A 154 11.77 -1.91 4.51
C VAL A 154 12.56 -3.21 4.33
N GLU A 155 12.14 -4.05 3.39
CA GLU A 155 12.87 -5.27 3.04
C GLU A 155 13.89 -5.04 1.93
N ARG A 156 13.55 -4.16 0.98
CA ARG A 156 14.39 -3.83 -0.17
C ARG A 156 14.31 -2.32 -0.42
N PRO A 157 15.37 -1.54 -0.14
CA PRO A 157 15.38 -0.11 -0.47
C PRO A 157 15.52 0.10 -1.98
N PRO A 158 15.14 1.28 -2.51
CA PRO A 158 15.46 1.65 -3.88
C PRO A 158 16.97 1.57 -4.14
N ALA A 159 17.35 0.95 -5.25
CA ALA A 159 18.73 0.81 -5.72
C ALA A 159 18.82 1.11 -7.23
N GLU A 160 20.00 1.45 -7.73
CA GLU A 160 20.17 1.82 -9.15
C GLU A 160 20.01 0.63 -10.11
N ASP A 161 20.41 -0.55 -9.65
CA ASP A 161 20.36 -1.82 -10.37
C ASP A 161 19.05 -2.59 -10.17
N ASP A 162 18.10 -2.01 -9.42
CA ASP A 162 16.84 -2.66 -9.05
C ASP A 162 15.61 -1.91 -9.57
N HIS A 163 15.08 -2.40 -10.69
CA HIS A 163 13.89 -1.84 -11.32
C HIS A 163 12.58 -2.09 -10.55
N TYR A 164 12.58 -2.96 -9.55
CA TYR A 164 11.40 -3.24 -8.73
C TYR A 164 11.23 -2.25 -7.58
N GLY A 165 12.18 -1.32 -7.38
CA GLY A 165 12.00 -0.14 -6.54
C GLY A 165 12.03 -0.39 -5.03
N LEU A 166 11.05 0.08 -4.26
CA LEU A 166 10.98 -0.13 -2.80
C LEU A 166 10.07 -1.32 -2.48
N LEU A 167 10.53 -2.27 -1.66
CA LEU A 167 9.70 -3.31 -1.04
C LEU A 167 9.56 -3.05 0.46
N VAL A 168 8.33 -2.99 0.94
CA VAL A 168 8.02 -2.94 2.38
C VAL A 168 7.14 -4.11 2.78
N ARG A 169 7.39 -4.65 3.97
CA ARG A 169 6.54 -5.63 4.65
C ARG A 169 5.70 -4.95 5.71
N TRP A 170 4.49 -5.44 5.92
CA TRP A 170 3.66 -5.12 7.08
C TRP A 170 3.13 -6.41 7.69
N GLU A 171 2.81 -6.36 8.99
CA GLU A 171 2.30 -7.50 9.73
C GLU A 171 0.96 -7.16 10.38
N MET A 172 0.03 -8.11 10.34
CA MET A 172 -1.19 -8.01 11.11
C MET A 172 -0.90 -8.32 12.56
N ALA A 173 -1.47 -7.53 13.47
CA ALA A 173 -1.36 -7.78 14.90
C ALA A 173 -1.78 -9.23 15.23
N GLU A 174 -0.91 -9.95 15.92
CA GLU A 174 -1.09 -11.38 16.16
C GLU A 174 -2.41 -11.72 16.85
N GLY A 175 -2.87 -10.87 17.77
CA GLY A 175 -4.15 -11.04 18.45
C GLY A 175 -5.35 -11.03 17.49
N VAL A 176 -5.34 -10.15 16.48
CA VAL A 176 -6.40 -10.06 15.47
C VAL A 176 -6.39 -11.32 14.60
N ARG A 177 -5.21 -11.71 14.09
CA ARG A 177 -5.05 -12.93 13.29
C ARG A 177 -5.55 -14.17 14.05
N ARG A 178 -5.05 -14.38 15.27
CA ARG A 178 -5.41 -15.54 16.12
C ARG A 178 -6.90 -15.57 16.49
N PHE A 179 -7.53 -14.40 16.67
CA PHE A 179 -8.98 -14.33 16.91
C PHE A 179 -9.76 -14.91 15.72
N PHE A 180 -9.45 -14.46 14.49
CA PHE A 180 -10.09 -14.95 13.28
C PHE A 180 -9.79 -16.43 13.02
N GLU A 181 -8.58 -16.89 13.33
CA GLU A 181 -8.25 -18.31 13.25
C GLU A 181 -9.08 -19.16 14.21
N ARG A 182 -9.28 -18.68 15.44
CA ARG A 182 -10.06 -19.40 16.45
C ARG A 182 -11.51 -19.55 16.02
N ILE A 183 -12.15 -18.48 15.54
CA ILE A 183 -13.55 -18.57 15.10
C ILE A 183 -13.69 -19.34 13.78
N ALA A 184 -12.65 -19.34 12.92
CA ALA A 184 -12.63 -20.14 11.70
C ALA A 184 -12.64 -21.66 11.99
N LEU A 185 -12.02 -22.09 13.09
CA LEU A 185 -12.13 -23.48 13.57
C LEU A 185 -13.55 -23.86 13.98
N TRP A 186 -14.38 -22.87 14.34
CA TRP A 186 -15.77 -23.05 14.77
C TRP A 186 -16.77 -22.85 13.62
N GLY A 187 -16.29 -22.86 12.37
CA GLY A 187 -17.14 -22.76 11.18
C GLY A 187 -17.26 -21.35 10.60
N TYR A 188 -16.57 -20.34 11.15
CA TYR A 188 -16.49 -19.04 10.47
C TYR A 188 -15.80 -19.19 9.10
N PRO A 189 -16.35 -18.58 8.02
CA PRO A 189 -15.94 -18.91 6.66
C PRO A 189 -14.68 -18.17 6.18
N TRP A 190 -14.13 -17.24 6.98
CA TRP A 190 -13.03 -16.37 6.55
C TRP A 190 -11.84 -16.42 7.51
N ARG A 191 -10.65 -16.04 7.01
CA ARG A 191 -9.45 -15.80 7.83
C ARG A 191 -8.89 -14.42 7.54
N MET A 192 -8.23 -13.85 8.55
CA MET A 192 -7.52 -12.59 8.38
C MET A 192 -6.15 -12.83 7.75
N MET A 193 -5.67 -11.83 7.01
CA MET A 193 -4.28 -11.80 6.53
C MET A 193 -3.32 -11.84 7.73
N SER A 194 -2.21 -12.57 7.60
CA SER A 194 -1.09 -12.49 8.54
C SER A 194 -0.26 -11.23 8.36
N GLY A 195 -0.28 -10.67 7.17
CA GLY A 195 0.51 -9.52 6.79
C GLY A 195 0.50 -9.37 5.28
N GLY A 196 1.52 -8.71 4.77
CA GLY A 196 1.71 -8.58 3.34
C GLY A 196 2.95 -7.79 2.99
N ARG A 197 3.13 -7.59 1.69
CA ARG A 197 4.18 -6.73 1.15
C ARG A 197 3.59 -5.71 0.18
N HIS A 198 4.18 -4.53 0.16
CA HIS A 198 3.91 -3.51 -0.85
C HIS A 198 5.18 -3.23 -1.64
N GLU A 199 5.04 -3.16 -2.96
CA GLU A 199 6.14 -2.81 -3.87
C GLU A 199 5.82 -1.50 -4.60
N LEU A 200 6.71 -0.52 -4.46
CA LEU A 200 6.61 0.79 -5.10
C LEU A 200 7.69 0.88 -6.18
N MET A 201 7.26 0.94 -7.44
CA MET A 201 8.15 0.88 -8.60
C MET A 201 7.97 2.11 -9.49
N VAL A 202 9.01 2.44 -10.24
CA VAL A 202 9.00 3.50 -11.25
C VAL A 202 9.64 2.94 -12.53
N SER A 203 8.95 3.08 -13.66
CA SER A 203 9.49 2.68 -14.96
C SER A 203 10.64 3.56 -15.41
N ALA A 204 11.37 3.12 -16.42
CA ALA A 204 12.21 4.03 -17.19
C ALA A 204 11.34 5.14 -17.81
N PRO A 205 11.87 6.37 -17.97
CA PRO A 205 11.17 7.44 -18.67
C PRO A 205 10.86 7.08 -20.12
N PHE A 206 9.70 7.50 -20.61
CA PHE A 206 9.27 7.36 -22.00
C PHE A 206 8.60 8.64 -22.50
N GLU A 207 8.72 8.92 -23.79
CA GLU A 207 8.11 10.10 -24.41
C GLU A 207 6.63 9.84 -24.74
N VAL A 208 5.80 10.85 -24.50
CA VAL A 208 4.41 10.89 -24.91
C VAL A 208 4.24 12.03 -25.93
N ASP A 209 3.73 11.68 -27.12
CA ASP A 209 3.58 12.61 -28.23
C ASP A 209 2.82 13.88 -27.81
N GLY A 210 3.50 15.03 -27.88
CA GLY A 210 2.94 16.33 -27.54
C GLY A 210 2.87 16.67 -26.04
N GLU A 211 3.22 15.74 -25.14
CA GLU A 211 3.18 15.95 -23.68
C GLU A 211 4.57 15.86 -23.01
N GLY A 212 5.57 15.27 -23.69
CA GLY A 212 6.95 15.17 -23.23
C GLY A 212 7.24 13.90 -22.41
N PRO A 213 8.27 13.89 -21.55
CA PRO A 213 8.70 12.69 -20.84
C PRO A 213 7.79 12.37 -19.64
N PHE A 214 7.33 11.12 -19.60
CA PHE A 214 6.54 10.53 -18.53
C PHE A 214 7.26 9.34 -17.92
N VAL A 215 6.83 8.95 -16.72
CA VAL A 215 7.13 7.65 -16.13
C VAL A 215 5.84 6.98 -15.69
N GLU A 216 5.86 5.67 -15.61
CA GLU A 216 4.82 4.88 -14.98
C GLU A 216 5.24 4.59 -13.54
N VAL A 217 4.40 4.96 -12.59
CA VAL A 217 4.56 4.63 -11.17
C VAL A 217 3.63 3.50 -10.80
N GLY A 218 4.10 2.57 -9.98
CA GLY A 218 3.34 1.41 -9.54
C GLY A 218 3.18 1.35 -8.02
N PHE A 219 2.06 0.80 -7.59
CA PHE A 219 1.81 0.29 -6.25
C PHE A 219 1.32 -1.14 -6.39
N ALA A 220 2.12 -2.10 -5.92
CA ALA A 220 1.72 -3.49 -5.82
C ALA A 220 1.45 -3.87 -4.37
N SER A 221 0.48 -4.74 -4.14
CA SER A 221 0.16 -5.32 -2.83
C SER A 221 0.10 -6.83 -2.93
N ALA A 222 0.73 -7.51 -1.98
CA ALA A 222 0.71 -8.96 -1.81
C ALA A 222 0.19 -9.29 -0.42
N HIS A 223 -0.75 -10.25 -0.34
CA HIS A 223 -1.40 -10.60 0.92
C HIS A 223 -0.93 -11.99 1.39
N ASP A 224 -0.47 -12.06 2.62
CA ASP A 224 0.03 -13.31 3.20
C ASP A 224 -0.99 -13.91 4.16
N TYR A 225 -1.19 -15.23 4.05
CA TYR A 225 -2.11 -16.01 4.88
C TYR A 225 -1.40 -17.24 5.42
N GLU A 226 -1.72 -17.64 6.66
CA GLU A 226 -1.27 -18.93 7.18
C GLU A 226 -1.91 -20.09 6.40
N VAL A 227 -1.10 -21.10 6.11
CA VAL A 227 -1.54 -22.36 5.53
C VAL A 227 -2.12 -23.24 6.62
N VAL A 228 -3.37 -23.68 6.42
CA VAL A 228 -4.05 -24.62 7.30
C VAL A 228 -4.21 -25.96 6.59
N ALA A 229 -3.49 -26.97 7.05
CA ALA A 229 -3.44 -28.28 6.40
C ALA A 229 -4.82 -28.91 6.19
N SER A 230 -5.75 -28.74 7.15
CA SER A 230 -7.11 -29.28 7.04
C SER A 230 -7.99 -28.60 5.98
N GLU A 231 -7.58 -27.45 5.45
CA GLU A 231 -8.31 -26.70 4.42
C GLU A 231 -7.85 -27.06 3.00
N GLY A 232 -6.71 -27.77 2.86
CA GLY A 232 -6.20 -28.23 1.56
C GLY A 232 -6.03 -27.08 0.57
N GLU A 233 -6.56 -27.20 -0.65
CA GLU A 233 -6.50 -26.13 -1.65
C GLU A 233 -7.50 -24.98 -1.39
N ASN A 234 -8.52 -25.22 -0.56
CA ASN A 234 -9.58 -24.25 -0.27
C ASN A 234 -9.27 -23.45 1.00
N GLN A 235 -8.08 -22.84 1.02
CA GLN A 235 -7.64 -21.99 2.13
C GLN A 235 -8.62 -20.83 2.32
N LYS A 236 -9.10 -20.65 3.56
CA LYS A 236 -9.99 -19.53 3.89
C LYS A 236 -9.22 -18.22 3.79
N MET A 237 -9.85 -17.22 3.16
CA MET A 237 -9.33 -15.86 3.03
C MET A 237 -10.35 -14.85 3.55
N ILE A 238 -10.02 -13.56 3.49
CA ILE A 238 -10.98 -12.50 3.76
C ILE A 238 -12.11 -12.53 2.71
N PRO A 239 -13.32 -12.03 3.04
CA PRO A 239 -14.39 -11.91 2.06
C PRO A 239 -14.01 -10.97 0.91
N GLU A 240 -14.59 -11.18 -0.27
CA GLU A 240 -14.34 -10.35 -1.46
C GLU A 240 -14.60 -8.86 -1.26
N TRP A 241 -15.61 -8.49 -0.47
CA TRP A 241 -15.88 -7.08 -0.20
C TRP A 241 -14.78 -6.44 0.66
N THR A 242 -14.15 -7.22 1.56
CA THR A 242 -13.01 -6.77 2.35
C THR A 242 -11.77 -6.65 1.47
N GLN A 243 -11.53 -7.61 0.58
CA GLN A 243 -10.48 -7.48 -0.43
C GLN A 243 -10.70 -6.22 -1.27
N ARG A 244 -11.91 -6.01 -1.78
CA ARG A 244 -12.25 -4.83 -2.59
C ARG A 244 -11.96 -3.53 -1.85
N LEU A 245 -12.26 -3.45 -0.56
CA LEU A 245 -11.93 -2.29 0.27
C LEU A 245 -10.41 -2.11 0.43
N HIS A 246 -9.68 -3.20 0.66
CA HIS A 246 -8.22 -3.16 0.79
C HIS A 246 -7.56 -2.67 -0.51
N CYS A 247 -7.92 -3.27 -1.66
CA CYS A 247 -7.45 -2.82 -2.97
C CYS A 247 -7.91 -1.40 -3.28
N GLY A 248 -9.11 -1.02 -2.82
CA GLY A 248 -9.63 0.34 -2.93
C GLY A 248 -8.81 1.36 -2.16
N TYR A 249 -8.33 1.00 -0.97
CA TYR A 249 -7.43 1.84 -0.19
C TYR A 249 -6.06 2.00 -0.88
N ALA A 250 -5.49 0.92 -1.41
CA ALA A 250 -4.26 1.00 -2.21
C ALA A 250 -4.42 1.95 -3.42
N ARG A 251 -5.54 1.86 -4.14
CA ARG A 251 -5.86 2.81 -5.23
C ARG A 251 -6.04 4.25 -4.74
N LEU A 252 -6.63 4.44 -3.55
CA LEU A 252 -6.77 5.76 -2.95
C LEU A 252 -5.40 6.36 -2.61
N LEU A 253 -4.46 5.57 -2.10
CA LEU A 253 -3.09 6.00 -1.85
C LEU A 253 -2.39 6.41 -3.16
N LEU A 254 -2.47 5.57 -4.20
CA LEU A 254 -1.94 5.86 -5.53
C LEU A 254 -2.55 7.15 -6.10
N HIS A 255 -3.87 7.29 -6.04
CA HIS A 255 -4.57 8.48 -6.51
C HIS A 255 -4.12 9.74 -5.76
N ALA A 256 -4.10 9.69 -4.43
CA ALA A 256 -3.69 10.83 -3.60
C ALA A 256 -2.24 11.23 -3.89
N ALA A 257 -1.34 10.27 -4.08
CA ALA A 257 0.06 10.53 -4.43
C ALA A 257 0.19 11.20 -5.79
N VAL A 258 -0.52 10.69 -6.81
CA VAL A 258 -0.55 11.29 -8.16
C VAL A 258 -1.10 12.71 -8.13
N GLN A 259 -2.16 12.98 -7.35
CA GLN A 259 -2.70 14.34 -7.20
C GLN A 259 -1.74 15.28 -6.49
N ASN A 260 -1.00 14.79 -5.49
CA ASN A 260 0.03 15.58 -4.81
C ASN A 260 1.17 15.98 -5.76
N LEU A 261 1.50 15.17 -6.77
CA LEU A 261 2.52 15.53 -7.77
C LEU A 261 2.08 16.66 -8.72
N LYS A 262 0.77 16.90 -8.85
CA LYS A 262 0.21 17.98 -9.69
C LYS A 262 0.17 19.34 -9.01
N GLN A 263 0.45 19.39 -7.71
CA GLN A 263 0.44 20.60 -6.86
C GLN A 263 1.86 21.10 -6.63
#